data_AF-A0A1C3NXQ8-F1
#
_entry.id   AF-A0A1C3NXQ8-F1
#
_cell.length_a   1.000
_cell.length_b   1.000
_cell.length_c   1.000
_cell.angle_alpha   90.00
_cell.angle_beta   90.00
_cell.angle_gamma   90.00
#
_symmetry.space_group_name_H-M   'P 1'
#
loop_
_entity.id
_entity.type
_entity.pdbx_description
1 polymer ?
#
loop_
_entity_poly.entity_id
_entity_poly.type
_entity_poly.pdbx_seq_one_letter_code
_entity_poly.pdbx_strand_id
1 'polypeptide(L)' 'MYGWIFRRLPGGFALKVVLMIMFAAVVAAGLLFGVFPVVEPHLPLTRVTVDE' A
#
# COMPACT_ATOMS: atom_id res chain seq x y z
N MET A 1 13.93 23.86 11.50
CA MET A 1 15.33 23.81 11.03
C MET A 1 15.62 22.74 9.95
N TYR A 2 14.69 22.45 9.03
CA TYR A 2 15.00 21.77 7.74
C TYR A 2 14.26 22.39 6.54
N GLY A 3 13.55 23.50 6.74
CA GLY A 3 12.68 24.10 5.72
C GLY A 3 13.40 24.65 4.50
N TRP A 4 14.69 24.97 4.61
CA TRP A 4 15.48 25.48 3.48
C TRP A 4 15.85 24.38 2.47
N ILE A 5 16.05 23.13 2.93
CA ILE A 5 16.29 21.96 2.07
C ILE A 5 15.02 21.57 1.29
N PHE A 6 13.83 21.79 1.85
CA PHE A 6 12.57 21.56 1.13
C PHE A 6 12.23 22.59 0.05
N ARG A 7 12.96 23.71 -0.01
CA ARG A 7 12.77 24.76 -1.03
C ARG A 7 13.62 24.57 -2.28
N ARG A 8 14.62 23.68 -2.27
CA ARG A 8 15.63 23.57 -3.34
C ARG A 8 15.50 22.33 -4.22
N LEU A 9 14.59 21.41 -3.91
CA LEU A 9 14.21 20.34 -4.83
C LEU A 9 13.02 20.81 -5.67
N PRO A 10 13.04 20.64 -7.02
CA PRO A 10 11.91 20.95 -7.87
C PRO A 10 10.76 20.01 -7.50
N GLY A 11 9.74 20.57 -6.84
CA GLY A 11 8.68 19.85 -6.14
C GLY A 11 8.89 19.88 -4.62
N GLY A 12 8.16 20.76 -3.94
CA GLY A 12 8.29 21.01 -2.50
C GLY A 12 7.97 19.81 -1.60
N PHE A 13 7.95 20.02 -0.28
CA PHE A 13 7.57 19.03 0.73
C PHE A 13 6.31 18.23 0.35
N ALA A 14 5.31 18.92 -0.22
CA ALA A 14 4.09 18.31 -0.72
C ALA A 14 4.35 17.20 -1.75
N LEU A 15 5.27 17.39 -2.72
CA LEU A 15 5.55 16.36 -3.72
C LEU A 15 6.19 15.12 -3.10
N LYS A 16 7.13 15.30 -2.15
CA LYS A 16 7.75 14.18 -1.43
C LYS A 16 6.74 13.39 -0.60
N VAL A 17 5.83 14.10 0.08
CA VAL A 17 4.74 13.48 0.84
C VAL A 17 3.79 12.74 -0.10
N VAL A 18 3.41 13.35 -1.22
CA VAL A 18 2.58 12.70 -2.25
C VAL A 18 3.27 11.45 -2.78
N LEU A 19 4.58 11.49 -3.05
CA LEU A 19 5.33 10.35 -3.56
C LEU A 19 5.43 9.21 -2.53
N MET A 20 5.64 9.54 -1.25
CA MET A 20 5.59 8.56 -0.14
C MET A 20 4.21 7.93 0.00
N ILE A 21 3.14 8.74 -0.01
CA ILE A 21 1.76 8.26 0.07
C ILE A 21 1.44 7.40 -1.15
N MET A 22 1.85 7.82 -2.34
CA MET A 22 1.66 7.07 -3.58
C MET A 22 2.37 5.72 -3.52
N PHE A 23 3.61 5.68 -3.03
CA PHE A 23 4.37 4.44 -2.90
C PHE A 23 3.71 3.49 -1.89
N ALA A 24 3.30 3.99 -0.73
CA ALA A 24 2.56 3.22 0.26
C ALA A 24 1.22 2.71 -0.30
N ALA A 25 0.49 3.54 -1.06
CA ALA A 25 -0.76 3.16 -1.70
C ALA A 25 -0.57 2.07 -2.76
N VAL A 26 0.49 2.14 -3.56
CA VAL A 26 0.83 1.12 -4.56
C VAL A 26 1.14 -0.21 -3.88
N VAL A 27 1.92 -0.20 -2.79
CA VAL A 27 2.21 -1.41 -2.02
C VAL A 27 0.93 -1.98 -1.40
N ALA A 28 0.11 -1.14 -0.78
CA ALA A 28 -1.17 -1.57 -0.19
C ALA A 28 -2.11 -2.16 -1.25
N ALA A 29 -2.20 -1.54 -2.44
CA ALA A 29 -2.98 -2.06 -3.56
C ALA A 29 -2.41 -3.39 -4.07
N GLY A 30 -1.09 -3.54 -4.20
CA GLY A 30 -0.46 -4.81 -4.57
C GLY A 30 -0.74 -5.92 -3.55
N LEU A 31 -0.75 -5.59 -2.26
CA LEU A 31 -1.13 -6.53 -1.21
C LEU A 31 -2.62 -6.88 -1.27
N LEU A 32 -3.52 -5.89 -1.40
CA LEU A 32 -4.97 -6.11 -1.40
C LEU A 32 -5.48 -6.80 -2.66
N PHE A 33 -4.95 -6.47 -3.84
CA PHE A 33 -5.42 -7.00 -5.13
C PHE A 33 -4.54 -8.11 -5.70
N GLY A 34 -3.32 -8.30 -5.20
CA GLY A 34 -2.42 -9.36 -5.65
C GLY A 34 -2.24 -10.44 -4.59
N VAL A 35 -1.77 -10.07 -3.40
CA VAL A 35 -1.45 -11.03 -2.34
C VAL A 35 -2.72 -11.60 -1.70
N PHE A 36 -3.68 -10.74 -1.34
CA PHE A 36 -4.92 -11.15 -0.68
C PHE A 36 -5.73 -12.17 -1.49
N PRO A 37 -6.00 -12.00 -2.81
CA PRO A 37 -6.74 -13.01 -3.57
C PRO A 37 -5.99 -14.33 -3.76
N VAL A 38 -4.66 -14.34 -3.63
CA VAL A 38 -3.87 -15.59 -3.64
C VAL A 38 -3.84 -16.25 -2.27
N VAL A 39 -3.92 -15.46 -1.19
CA VAL A 39 -3.93 -15.94 0.20
C VAL A 39 -5.33 -16.37 0.66
N GLU A 40 -6.38 -15.73 0.16
CA GLU A 40 -7.79 -16.00 0.49
C GLU A 40 -8.22 -17.47 0.31
N PRO A 41 -7.79 -18.21 -0.74
CA PRO A 41 -8.03 -19.65 -0.88
C PRO A 41 -7.29 -20.51 0.15
N HIS A 42 -6.19 -20.00 0.71
CA HIS A 42 -5.38 -20.69 1.70
C HIS A 42 -5.83 -20.39 3.14
N LEU A 43 -6.70 -19.40 3.34
CA LEU A 43 -7.27 -19.11 4.64
C LEU A 43 -8.28 -20.20 5.02
N PRO A 44 -8.06 -20.92 6.14
CA PRO A 44 -8.95 -22.01 6.58
C PRO A 44 -10.34 -21.52 6.99
N LEU A 45 -10.55 -20.21 7.10
CA LEU A 45 -11.84 -19.56 7.38
C LEU A 45 -12.78 -19.55 6.15
N THR A 46 -12.24 -19.64 4.93
CA THR A 46 -13.01 -19.68 3.67
C THR A 46 -13.43 -21.11 3.33
N ARG A 47 -12.89 -22.12 4.04
CA ARG A 47 -13.27 -23.52 3.89
C ARG A 47 -14.65 -23.71 4.50
N VAL A 48 -15.69 -23.45 3.70
CA VAL A 48 -17.06 -23.85 4.03
C VAL A 48 -17.04 -25.36 4.23
N THR A 49 -17.09 -25.79 5.49
CA THR A 49 -17.53 -27.14 5.85
C THR A 49 -19.00 -27.22 5.50
N VAL A 50 -19.31 -27.47 4.23
CA VAL A 50 -20.57 -28.12 3.87
C VAL A 50 -20.34 -29.59 4.20
N ASP A 51 -20.53 -29.95 5.46
CA ASP A 51 -20.84 -31.34 5.79
C ASP A 51 -22.26 -31.60 5.27
N GLU A 52 -22.42 -32.69 4.51
CA GLU A 52 -23.69 -33.18 3.95
C GLU A 52 -24.78 -33.37 5.01
#